data_AF-A0A345QV16-F1
#
_entry.id   AF-A0A345QV16-F1
#
_cell.length_a   1.000
_cell.length_b   1.000
_cell.length_c   1.000
_cell.angle_alpha   90.00
_cell.angle_beta   90.00
_cell.angle_gamma   90.00
#
_symmetry.space_group_name_H-M   'P 1'
#
loop_
_entity.id
_entity.type
_entity.pdbx_description
1 polymer ?
#
loop_
_entity_poly.entity_id
_entity_poly.type
_entity_poly.pdbx_seq_one_letter_code
_entity_poly.pdbx_strand_id
1 'polypeptide(L)'
;MTVVLDKVVQIGPRQITALSECTVIATNCRATALVAGQKRPVAILIKQGMELTAFEPDGTPITRKQVETLCPGAWRKALELG
;
A
#
# COMPACT_ATOMS: atom_id res chain seq x y z
N MET A 1 3.42 5.99 -12.43
CA MET A 1 2.55 5.50 -11.35
C MET A 1 3.44 5.00 -10.22
N THR A 2 3.19 5.44 -8.99
CA THR A 2 4.03 5.11 -7.84
C THR A 2 3.19 4.37 -6.83
N VAL A 3 3.56 3.12 -6.55
CA VAL A 3 2.98 2.34 -5.45
C VAL A 3 3.84 2.56 -4.21
N VAL A 4 3.20 2.94 -3.11
CA VAL A 4 3.87 3.24 -1.84
C VAL A 4 3.31 2.39 -0.71
N LEU A 5 4.15 2.14 0.30
CA LEU A 5 3.74 1.51 1.54
C LEU A 5 3.09 2.57 2.44
N ASP A 6 1.86 2.30 2.86
CA ASP A 6 1.09 3.19 3.73
C ASP A 6 1.51 3.08 5.19
N LYS A 7 0.99 4.03 5.98
CA LYS A 7 1.14 4.01 7.43
C LYS A 7 0.57 2.71 8.01
N VAL A 8 1.31 2.12 8.94
CA VAL A 8 0.86 0.94 9.68
C VAL A 8 -0.27 1.32 10.65
N VAL A 9 -1.28 0.46 10.69
CA VAL A 9 -2.38 0.47 11.66
C VAL A 9 -2.27 -0.77 12.53
N GLN A 10 -2.35 -0.58 13.85
CA GLN A 10 -2.36 -1.68 14.81
C GLN A 10 -3.81 -2.12 15.08
N ILE A 11 -4.11 -3.42 14.94
CA ILE A 11 -5.38 -4.03 15.31
C ILE A 11 -5.10 -5.26 16.19
N GLY A 12 -5.22 -5.11 17.51
CA GLY A 12 -4.83 -6.13 18.47
C GLY A 12 -3.34 -6.51 18.33
N PRO A 13 -2.99 -7.80 18.22
CA PRO A 13 -1.61 -8.22 18.02
C PRO A 13 -1.11 -8.06 16.58
N ARG A 14 -1.95 -7.54 15.66
CA ARG A 14 -1.64 -7.44 14.23
C ARG A 14 -1.25 -6.02 13.85
N GLN A 15 -0.26 -5.94 12.99
CA GLN A 15 0.16 -4.71 12.31
C GLN A 15 -0.24 -4.82 10.84
N ILE A 16 -1.06 -3.88 10.38
CA ILE A 16 -1.66 -3.91 9.05
C ILE A 16 -1.20 -2.68 8.28
N THR A 17 -0.75 -2.86 7.05
CA THR A 17 -0.45 -1.77 6.12
C THR A 17 -0.92 -2.13 4.72
N ALA A 18 -1.07 -1.13 3.85
CA ALA A 18 -1.43 -1.33 2.47
C ALA A 18 -0.30 -0.86 1.55
N LEU A 19 -0.11 -1.55 0.44
CA LEU A 19 0.49 -0.95 -0.74
C LEU A 19 -0.60 -0.21 -1.49
N SER A 20 -0.38 1.07 -1.73
CA SER A 20 -1.36 1.92 -2.38
C SER A 20 -0.76 2.59 -3.60
N GLU A 21 -1.48 2.50 -4.72
CA GLU A 21 -1.25 3.36 -5.87
C GLU A 21 -1.89 4.72 -5.60
N CYS A 22 -1.13 5.79 -5.84
CA CYS A 22 -1.62 7.15 -5.75
C CYS A 22 -1.51 7.84 -7.11
N THR A 23 -2.63 8.39 -7.57
CA THR A 23 -2.70 9.18 -8.79
C THR A 23 -3.18 10.58 -8.43
N VAL A 24 -2.40 11.59 -8.80
CA VAL A 24 -2.75 13.00 -8.66
C VAL A 24 -2.86 13.60 -10.05
N ILE A 25 -3.98 14.25 -10.33
CA ILE A 25 -4.27 14.89 -11.61
C ILE A 25 -4.50 16.37 -11.35
N ALA A 26 -3.85 17.22 -12.14
CA ALA A 26 -4.07 18.64 -12.12
C ALA A 26 -4.51 19.10 -13.51
N THR A 27 -5.64 19.77 -13.59
CA THR A 27 -6.22 20.27 -14.85
C THR A 27 -6.43 21.78 -14.75
N ASN A 28 -6.02 22.52 -15.77
CA ASN A 28 -6.33 23.95 -15.88
C ASN A 28 -7.74 24.13 -16.46
N CYS A 29 -8.61 24.81 -15.71
CA CYS A 29 -9.96 25.16 -16.11
C CYS A 29 -10.11 26.68 -16.08
N ARG A 30 -10.01 27.30 -17.27
CA ARG A 30 -10.35 28.73 -17.52
C ARG A 30 -9.89 29.68 -16.40
N ALA A 31 -8.59 29.63 -16.06
CA ALA A 31 -7.91 30.42 -15.02
C ALA A 31 -7.96 29.88 -13.57
N THR A 32 -8.45 28.66 -13.36
CA THR A 32 -8.33 27.94 -12.07
C THR A 32 -7.63 26.60 -12.26
N ALA A 33 -6.85 26.17 -11.27
CA ALA A 33 -6.31 24.81 -11.24
C ALA A 33 -7.26 23.92 -10.45
N LEU A 34 -7.75 22.85 -11.07
CA LEU A 34 -8.48 21.78 -10.39
C LEU A 34 -7.51 20.63 -10.12
N VAL A 35 -7.37 20.27 -8.85
CA VAL A 35 -6.54 19.13 -8.42
C VAL A 35 -7.46 18.03 -7.88
N ALA A 36 -7.31 16.83 -8.43
CA ALA A 36 -7.99 15.64 -7.96
C ALA A 36 -6.96 14.57 -7.61
N GLY A 37 -7.27 13.74 -6.62
CA GLY A 37 -6.43 12.64 -6.19
C GLY A 37 -7.25 11.38 -6.02
N GLN A 38 -6.67 10.23 -6.39
CA GLN A 38 -7.21 8.92 -6.08
C GLN A 38 -6.12 8.09 -5.43
N LYS A 39 -6.50 7.37 -4.38
CA LYS A 39 -5.67 6.38 -3.72
C LYS A 39 -6.38 5.03 -3.80
N ARG A 40 -5.70 4.02 -4.32
CA ARG A 40 -6.24 2.66 -4.46
C ARG A 40 -5.30 1.66 -3.77
N PRO A 41 -5.76 0.91 -2.77
CA PRO A 41 -4.98 -0.20 -2.24
C PRO A 41 -4.86 -1.28 -3.33
N VAL A 42 -3.64 -1.79 -3.51
CA VAL A 42 -3.31 -2.87 -4.45
C VAL A 42 -2.81 -4.12 -3.74
N ALA A 43 -2.38 -4.01 -2.48
CA ALA A 43 -2.13 -5.13 -1.61
C ALA A 43 -2.30 -4.73 -0.14
N ILE A 44 -2.67 -5.68 0.72
CA ILE A 44 -2.75 -5.54 2.17
C ILE A 44 -1.72 -6.49 2.77
N LEU A 45 -0.86 -5.96 3.65
CA LEU A 45 0.18 -6.68 4.36
C LEU A 45 -0.20 -6.76 5.84
N ILE A 46 -0.17 -7.97 6.40
CA ILE A 46 -0.53 -8.25 7.78
C ILE A 46 0.65 -8.93 8.46
N LYS A 47 1.26 -8.23 9.42
CA LYS A 47 2.31 -8.74 10.29
C LYS A 47 1.71 -9.20 11.62
N GLN A 48 2.06 -10.41 12.03
CA GLN A 48 1.72 -10.96 13.34
C GLN A 48 2.96 -11.65 13.93
N GLY A 49 3.56 -11.03 14.95
CA GLY A 49 4.85 -11.46 15.47
C GLY A 49 5.96 -11.31 14.42
N MET A 50 6.63 -12.41 14.07
CA MET A 50 7.67 -12.45 13.04
C MET A 50 7.14 -12.79 11.64
N GLU A 51 5.87 -13.17 11.53
CA GLU A 51 5.27 -13.58 10.27
C GLU A 51 4.64 -12.40 9.54
N LEU A 52 4.81 -12.36 8.23
CA LEU A 52 4.19 -11.40 7.33
C LEU A 52 3.42 -12.15 6.26
N THR A 53 2.13 -11.85 6.14
CA THR A 53 1.23 -12.37 5.10
C THR A 53 0.75 -11.21 4.24
N ALA A 54 0.42 -11.49 2.98
CA ALA A 54 -0.03 -10.47 2.05
C ALA A 54 -1.20 -10.96 1.20
N PHE A 55 -2.11 -10.04 0.90
CA PHE A 55 -3.34 -10.30 0.17
C PHE A 55 -3.60 -9.19 -0.85
N GLU A 56 -4.27 -9.51 -1.95
CA GLU A 56 -4.96 -8.51 -2.77
C GLU A 56 -6.14 -7.90 -1.97
N PRO A 57 -6.71 -6.75 -2.42
CA PRO A 57 -7.82 -6.11 -1.72
C PRO A 57 -9.09 -6.98 -1.59
N ASP A 58 -9.24 -8.01 -2.42
CA ASP A 58 -10.34 -8.97 -2.37
C ASP A 58 -10.08 -10.15 -1.41
N GLY A 59 -8.91 -10.21 -0.79
CA GLY A 59 -8.50 -11.28 0.12
C GLY A 59 -7.72 -12.42 -0.54
N THR A 60 -7.45 -12.36 -1.84
CA THR A 60 -6.63 -13.37 -2.54
C THR A 60 -5.19 -13.32 -2.02
N PRO A 61 -4.60 -14.44 -1.54
CA PRO A 61 -3.22 -14.44 -1.05
C PRO A 61 -2.22 -14.12 -2.16
N ILE A 62 -1.20 -13.31 -1.84
CA ILE A 62 -0.08 -13.02 -2.75
C ILE A 62 1.27 -13.32 -2.12
N THR A 63 2.22 -13.66 -2.97
CA THR A 63 3.58 -14.01 -2.56
C THR A 63 4.44 -12.77 -2.30
N ARG A 64 5.52 -12.95 -1.53
CA ARG A 64 6.58 -11.94 -1.39
C ARG A 64 7.08 -11.40 -2.73
N LYS A 65 7.26 -12.27 -3.73
CA LYS A 65 7.72 -11.85 -5.06
C LYS A 65 6.73 -10.89 -5.71
N GLN A 66 5.43 -11.14 -5.61
CA GLN A 66 4.40 -10.23 -6.12
C GLN A 66 4.40 -8.90 -5.39
N VAL A 67 4.52 -8.90 -4.06
CA VAL A 67 4.65 -7.66 -3.26
C VAL A 67 5.87 -6.84 -3.69
N GLU A 68 7.03 -7.49 -3.84
CA GLU A 68 8.27 -6.82 -4.26
C GLU A 68 8.22 -6.30 -5.70
N THR A 69 7.47 -6.97 -6.60
CA THR A 69 7.18 -6.45 -7.94
C THR A 69 6.30 -5.20 -7.88
N LEU A 70 5.31 -5.15 -6.98
CA LEU A 70 4.43 -3.99 -6.80
C LEU A 70 5.18 -2.79 -6.20
N CYS A 71 5.99 -3.03 -5.17
CA CYS A 71 6.73 -2.00 -4.46
C CYS A 71 8.07 -2.55 -3.93
N PRO A 72 9.19 -2.30 -4.62
CA PRO A 72 10.50 -2.80 -4.21
C PRO A 72 10.89 -2.36 -2.79
N GLY A 73 11.30 -3.33 -1.98
CA GLY A 73 11.68 -3.16 -0.58
C GLY A 73 10.51 -3.11 0.41
N ALA A 74 9.27 -3.22 -0.06
CA ALA A 74 8.09 -3.15 0.81
C ALA A 74 8.03 -4.29 1.83
N TRP A 75 8.42 -5.51 1.46
CA TRP A 75 8.33 -6.66 2.36
C TRP A 75 9.22 -6.47 3.59
N ARG A 76 10.47 -6.07 3.37
CA ARG A 76 11.43 -5.78 4.45
C ARG A 76 10.96 -4.61 5.31
N LYS A 77 10.53 -3.51 4.70
CA LYS A 77 10.01 -2.36 5.45
C LYS A 77 8.80 -2.75 6.31
N ALA A 78 7.87 -3.54 5.78
CA ALA A 78 6.71 -4.01 6.54
C ALA A 78 7.09 -4.92 7.72
N LEU A 79 8.18 -5.70 7.61
CA LEU A 79 8.72 -6.46 8.74
C LEU A 79 9.38 -5.58 9.80
N GLU A 80 10.06 -4.51 9.39
CA GLU A 80 10.77 -3.57 10.28
C GLU A 80 9.82 -2.58 10.97
N LEU A 81 8.67 -2.29 10.37
CA LEU A 81 7.66 -1.42 10.95
C LEU A 81 6.95 -2.16 12.09
N GLY A 82 7.19 -1.73 13.32
CA GLY A 82 6.58 -2.25 14.53
C GLY A 82 7.38 -1.90 15.76
#